data_AF-A0A067CGH9-F1
#
_entry.id   AF-A0A067CGH9-F1
#
_cell.length_a   1.000
_cell.length_b   1.000
_cell.length_c   1.000
_cell.angle_alpha   90.00
_cell.angle_beta   90.00
_cell.angle_gamma   90.00
#
_symmetry.space_group_name_H-M   'P 1'
#
loop_
_entity.id
_entity.type
_entity.pdbx_description
1 polymer ?
#
loop_
_entity_poly.entity_id
_entity_poly.type
_entity_poly.pdbx_seq_one_letter_code
_entity_poly.pdbx_strand_id
1 'polypeptide(L)'
;MLLRRLQRGLAGAGFATKATDLLTPKMQRKIESFVEIVRIQRAEQAATSDYTIVPTTMRIPNAEPWPTDLRGKYFPYTDIRKLHRDGLLPPDVEAELEAMRFVWDVNTLKWQLKIDALTVYKSLYGDTYVPYKFVCPAEAPWPRDTWHAPLGKQVSNILKDFHSSRRVRTQVFNNPTPRQAQLIALDFDWEGSGYS
;
A
#
# COMPACT_ATOMS: atom_id res chain seq x y z
N MET A 1 -18.21 19.22 -12.15
CA MET A 1 -19.48 19.73 -11.60
C MET A 1 -19.41 19.58 -10.07
N LEU A 2 -18.86 20.56 -9.35
CA LEU A 2 -19.60 21.66 -8.70
C LEU A 2 -20.72 21.15 -7.79
N LEU A 3 -20.48 21.16 -6.47
CA LEU A 3 -21.48 21.56 -5.48
C LEU A 3 -20.77 22.20 -4.28
N ARG A 4 -20.67 23.53 -4.31
CA ARG A 4 -20.49 24.39 -3.14
C ARG A 4 -21.80 24.41 -2.34
N ARG A 5 -21.73 24.37 -1.01
CA ARG A 5 -22.70 25.01 -0.13
C ARG A 5 -21.98 25.98 0.82
N LEU A 6 -22.36 27.26 0.70
CA LEU A 6 -22.18 28.40 1.62
C LEU A 6 -23.12 28.22 2.84
N GLN A 7 -23.01 28.83 4.03
CA GLN A 7 -22.12 29.82 4.65
C GLN A 7 -22.42 29.93 6.17
N ARG A 8 -21.39 30.38 6.92
CA ARG A 8 -21.37 31.32 8.07
C ARG A 8 -21.97 30.94 9.45
N GLY A 9 -21.06 30.90 10.43
CA GLY A 9 -21.27 31.32 11.82
C GLY A 9 -20.00 32.03 12.33
N LEU A 10 -20.17 33.20 12.95
CA LEU A 10 -19.13 34.14 13.40
C LEU A 10 -18.45 33.71 14.71
N ALA A 11 -17.18 34.11 14.82
CA ALA A 11 -16.46 34.52 16.03
C ALA A 11 -16.47 33.57 17.26
N GLY A 12 -15.37 32.84 17.38
CA GLY A 12 -14.78 32.45 18.64
C GLY A 12 -13.33 32.07 18.37
N ALA A 13 -12.38 32.95 18.73
CA ALA A 13 -10.97 32.58 18.81
C ALA A 13 -10.77 31.64 20.02
N GLY A 14 -11.36 30.46 19.94
CA GLY A 14 -10.91 29.31 20.71
C GLY A 14 -9.71 28.77 19.99
N PHE A 15 -8.59 28.58 20.71
CA PHE A 15 -7.51 27.73 20.24
C PHE A 15 -8.17 26.42 19.78
N ALA A 16 -8.21 26.18 18.47
CA ALA A 16 -8.66 24.90 17.96
C ALA A 16 -7.61 23.91 18.43
N THR A 17 -7.88 23.25 19.55
CA THR A 17 -7.11 22.13 20.08
C THR A 17 -6.89 21.22 18.89
N LYS A 18 -5.66 21.15 18.38
CA LYS A 18 -5.37 20.29 17.25
C LYS A 18 -5.69 18.87 17.71
N ALA A 19 -6.16 17.99 16.82
CA ALA A 19 -6.41 16.59 17.20
C ALA A 19 -5.15 15.93 17.82
N THR A 20 -3.97 16.44 17.47
CA THR A 20 -2.67 16.11 18.09
C THR A 20 -2.65 16.34 19.61
N ASP A 21 -3.32 17.38 20.12
CA ASP A 21 -3.28 17.84 21.51
C ASP A 21 -4.05 16.92 22.48
N LEU A 22 -4.86 15.99 21.93
CA LEU A 22 -5.55 14.94 22.69
C LEU A 22 -4.63 13.75 23.02
N LEU A 23 -3.46 13.67 22.37
CA LEU A 23 -2.47 12.61 22.59
C LEU A 23 -1.45 13.05 23.64
N THR A 24 -0.86 12.09 24.36
CA THR A 24 0.22 12.39 25.31
C THR A 24 1.41 13.06 24.61
N PRO A 25 2.15 13.98 25.25
CA PRO A 25 3.32 14.62 24.64
C PRO A 25 4.39 13.63 24.15
N LYS A 26 4.47 12.46 24.80
CA LYS A 26 5.35 11.36 24.36
C LYS A 26 4.90 10.77 23.02
N MET A 27 3.60 10.57 22.84
CA MET A 27 3.03 10.04 21.60
C MET A 27 3.12 11.07 20.46
N GLN A 28 2.87 12.35 20.74
CA GLN A 28 3.05 13.43 19.77
C GLN A 28 4.47 13.45 19.18
N ARG A 29 5.49 13.49 20.04
CA ARG A 29 6.90 13.42 19.59
C ARG A 29 7.21 12.16 18.80
N LYS A 30 6.63 11.02 19.18
CA LYS A 30 6.81 9.77 18.43
C LYS A 30 6.19 9.86 17.03
N ILE A 31 5.01 10.46 16.90
CA ILE A 31 4.36 10.67 15.60
C ILE A 31 5.22 11.61 14.74
N GLU A 32 5.71 12.71 15.30
CA GLU A 32 6.62 13.65 14.61
C GLU A 32 7.88 12.93 14.09
N SER A 33 8.54 12.14 14.95
CA SER A 33 9.68 11.29 14.56
C SER A 33 9.32 10.32 13.43
N PHE A 34 8.12 9.73 13.46
CA PHE A 34 7.67 8.81 12.43
C PHE A 34 7.45 9.50 11.09
N VAL A 35 6.82 10.67 11.08
CA VAL A 35 6.64 11.48 9.87
C VAL A 35 8.00 11.83 9.26
N GLU A 36 8.99 12.19 10.08
CA GLU A 36 10.36 12.47 9.59
C GLU A 36 11.04 11.23 8.98
N ILE A 37 10.89 10.06 9.61
CA ILE A 37 11.36 8.78 9.06
C ILE A 37 10.72 8.50 7.70
N VAL A 38 9.41 8.69 7.57
CA VAL A 38 8.68 8.47 6.30
C VAL A 38 9.14 9.47 5.24
N ARG A 39 9.40 10.72 5.60
CA ARG A 39 9.91 11.75 4.69
C ARG A 39 11.28 11.38 4.11
N ILE A 40 12.20 10.96 4.97
CA ILE A 40 13.53 10.48 4.55
C ILE A 40 13.40 9.26 3.63
N GLN A 41 12.56 8.30 4.02
CA GLN A 41 12.30 7.12 3.20
C GLN A 41 11.69 7.46 1.84
N ARG A 42 10.79 8.45 1.77
CA ARG A 42 10.24 8.91 0.49
C ARG A 42 11.35 9.50 -0.39
N ALA A 43 12.25 10.30 0.17
CA ALA A 43 13.36 10.88 -0.59
C ALA A 43 14.27 9.80 -1.20
N GLU A 44 14.53 8.72 -0.47
CA GLU A 44 15.33 7.59 -0.96
C GLU A 44 14.57 6.74 -2.00
N GLN A 45 13.29 6.44 -1.76
CA GLN A 45 12.50 5.52 -2.58
C GLN A 45 11.89 6.19 -3.82
N ALA A 46 11.74 7.51 -3.85
CA ALA A 46 11.02 8.21 -4.92
C ALA A 46 11.60 8.02 -6.33
N ALA A 47 12.89 7.73 -6.44
CA ALA A 47 13.54 7.46 -7.72
C ALA A 47 13.13 6.10 -8.31
N THR A 48 12.77 5.14 -7.47
CA THR A 48 12.55 3.73 -7.85
C THR A 48 11.11 3.26 -7.64
N SER A 49 10.35 3.89 -6.75
CA SER A 49 8.98 3.51 -6.39
C SER A 49 8.06 4.72 -6.26
N ASP A 50 6.83 4.55 -6.70
CA ASP A 50 5.77 5.53 -6.48
C ASP A 50 5.28 5.53 -5.03
N TYR A 51 5.61 4.50 -4.24
CA TYR A 51 5.12 4.31 -2.87
C TYR A 51 6.24 4.48 -1.85
N THR A 52 5.87 4.71 -0.58
CA THR A 52 6.82 4.75 0.54
C THR A 52 6.55 3.60 1.49
N ILE A 53 7.49 2.66 1.54
CA ILE A 53 7.42 1.52 2.45
C ILE A 53 8.43 1.72 3.58
N VAL A 54 7.93 1.80 4.80
CA VAL A 54 8.79 1.75 6.00
C VAL A 54 8.62 0.36 6.62
N PRO A 55 9.70 -0.41 6.86
CA PRO A 55 9.59 -1.68 7.57
C PRO A 55 9.27 -1.49 9.06
N THR A 56 8.34 -2.28 9.61
CA THR A 56 7.90 -2.19 11.02
C THR A 56 9.03 -2.33 12.05
N THR A 57 10.09 -3.06 11.71
CA THR A 57 11.25 -3.32 12.58
C THR A 57 12.53 -2.73 11.99
N MET A 58 12.43 -1.62 11.27
CA MET A 58 13.61 -0.97 10.70
C MET A 58 14.55 -0.49 11.81
N ARG A 59 15.84 -0.82 11.65
CA ARG A 59 16.92 -0.17 12.39
C ARG A 59 17.31 1.09 11.64
N ILE A 60 17.24 2.23 12.29
CA ILE A 60 17.56 3.52 11.68
C ILE A 60 19.08 3.58 11.45
N PRO A 61 19.54 3.88 10.22
CA PRO A 61 20.95 4.02 9.92
C PRO A 61 21.64 5.03 10.86
N ASN A 62 22.89 4.75 11.21
CA ASN A 62 23.68 5.63 12.05
C ASN A 62 24.41 6.70 11.21
N ALA A 63 23.66 7.48 10.44
CA ALA A 63 24.20 8.49 9.54
C ALA A 63 23.15 9.59 9.28
N GLU A 64 23.57 10.70 8.66
CA GLU A 64 22.64 11.64 8.04
C GLU A 64 21.89 10.97 6.88
N PRO A 65 20.64 11.35 6.57
CA PRO A 65 19.87 12.49 7.11
C PRO A 65 19.04 12.17 8.38
N TRP A 66 19.23 10.99 8.99
CA TRP A 66 18.38 10.53 10.10
C TRP A 66 18.51 11.40 11.36
N PRO A 67 17.43 11.59 12.15
CA PRO A 67 17.47 12.34 13.42
C PRO A 67 18.47 11.75 14.41
N THR A 68 19.33 12.58 15.00
CA THR A 68 20.45 12.15 15.84
C THR A 68 20.04 11.31 17.04
N ASP A 69 18.86 11.57 17.60
CA ASP A 69 18.30 10.84 18.73
C ASP A 69 17.77 9.44 18.35
N LEU A 70 17.52 9.19 17.06
CA LEU A 70 16.98 7.93 16.54
C LEU A 70 18.04 7.04 15.87
N ARG A 71 19.18 7.62 15.47
CA ARG A 71 20.28 6.91 14.80
C ARG A 71 20.70 5.64 15.55
N GLY A 72 20.81 4.54 14.79
CA GLY A 72 21.22 3.24 15.30
C GLY A 72 20.17 2.48 16.11
N LYS A 73 19.01 3.09 16.41
CA LYS A 73 17.91 2.50 17.19
C LYS A 73 16.85 1.87 16.28
N TYR A 74 16.05 0.98 16.86
CA TYR A 74 14.83 0.49 16.20
C TYR A 74 13.67 1.45 16.46
N PHE A 75 12.82 1.63 15.45
CA PHE A 75 11.63 2.46 15.57
C PHE A 75 10.37 1.64 15.24
N PRO A 76 9.83 0.87 16.22
CA PRO A 76 8.55 0.22 16.03
C PRO A 76 7.43 1.27 16.09
N TYR A 77 6.59 1.30 15.07
CA TYR A 77 5.45 2.22 14.95
C TYR A 77 4.10 1.47 14.94
N THR A 78 4.05 0.29 15.59
CA THR A 78 2.82 -0.54 15.69
C THR A 78 1.69 0.17 16.42
N ASP A 79 2.02 1.03 17.39
CA ASP A 79 1.11 1.93 18.08
C ASP A 79 0.53 3.01 17.16
N ILE A 80 1.35 3.59 16.27
CA ILE A 80 0.87 4.56 15.25
C ILE A 80 -0.08 3.87 14.27
N ARG A 81 0.25 2.65 13.82
CA ARG A 81 -0.66 1.84 12.99
C ARG A 81 -2.00 1.56 13.70
N LYS A 82 -1.95 1.32 15.01
CA LYS A 82 -3.15 1.14 15.83
C LYS A 82 -3.98 2.44 15.86
N LEU A 83 -3.35 3.59 16.09
CA LEU A 83 -4.04 4.89 16.08
C LEU A 83 -4.74 5.16 14.74
N HIS A 84 -4.06 4.92 13.61
CA HIS A 84 -4.66 5.07 12.28
C HIS A 84 -5.87 4.16 12.10
N ARG A 85 -5.75 2.86 12.42
CA ARG A 85 -6.86 1.92 12.32
C ARG A 85 -8.05 2.31 13.21
N ASP A 86 -7.77 2.82 14.40
CA ASP A 86 -8.79 3.19 15.37
C ASP A 86 -9.38 4.60 15.08
N GLY A 87 -8.93 5.29 14.01
CA GLY A 87 -9.41 6.63 13.62
C GLY A 87 -8.96 7.75 14.57
N LEU A 88 -7.88 7.52 15.31
CA LEU A 88 -7.35 8.40 16.35
C LEU A 88 -6.06 9.12 15.93
N LEU A 89 -5.56 8.87 14.72
CA LEU A 89 -4.42 9.62 14.21
C LEU A 89 -4.88 11.03 13.80
N PRO A 90 -4.12 12.08 14.15
CA PRO A 90 -4.48 13.44 13.76
C PRO A 90 -4.64 13.58 12.24
N PRO A 91 -5.70 14.26 11.74
CA PRO A 91 -5.99 14.31 10.30
C PRO A 91 -4.90 14.98 9.46
N ASP A 92 -4.18 15.94 10.04
CA ASP A 92 -3.02 16.59 9.41
C ASP A 92 -1.88 15.60 9.21
N VAL A 93 -1.60 14.77 10.22
CA VAL A 93 -0.59 13.70 10.12
C VAL A 93 -1.00 12.65 9.10
N GLU A 94 -2.27 12.23 9.07
CA GLU A 94 -2.76 11.30 8.05
C GLU A 94 -2.61 11.88 6.64
N ALA A 95 -2.96 13.15 6.45
CA ALA A 95 -2.80 13.83 5.16
C ALA A 95 -1.33 13.94 4.73
N GLU A 96 -0.40 14.21 5.66
CA GLU A 96 1.04 14.23 5.36
C GLU A 96 1.56 12.85 4.94
N LEU A 97 1.16 11.79 5.65
CA LEU A 97 1.55 10.42 5.32
C LEU A 97 0.99 9.99 3.96
N GLU A 98 -0.26 10.35 3.66
CA GLU A 98 -0.89 10.10 2.36
C GLU A 98 -0.19 10.87 1.22
N ALA A 99 0.18 12.14 1.45
CA ALA A 99 0.91 12.94 0.47
C ALA A 99 2.29 12.33 0.14
N MET A 100 2.92 11.65 1.11
CA MET A 100 4.15 10.88 0.91
C MET A 100 3.90 9.46 0.38
N ARG A 101 2.64 9.12 0.03
CA ARG A 101 2.21 7.80 -0.44
C ARG A 101 2.67 6.68 0.50
N PHE A 102 2.56 6.91 1.80
CA PHE A 102 2.95 5.94 2.81
C PHE A 102 2.02 4.73 2.80
N VAL A 103 2.63 3.54 2.80
CA VAL A 103 1.90 2.28 2.69
C VAL A 103 1.62 1.71 4.09
N TRP A 104 0.37 1.82 4.53
CA TRP A 104 -0.08 1.17 5.75
C TRP A 104 -0.12 -0.35 5.62
N ASP A 105 -0.51 -0.93 4.49
CA ASP A 105 -0.53 -2.38 4.30
C ASP A 105 0.19 -2.81 3.02
N VAL A 106 1.41 -3.31 3.19
CA VAL A 106 2.26 -3.81 2.11
C VAL A 106 1.62 -5.00 1.39
N ASN A 107 0.82 -5.83 2.08
CA ASN A 107 0.15 -6.95 1.43
C ASN A 107 -0.98 -6.49 0.51
N THR A 108 -1.64 -5.40 0.86
CA THR A 108 -2.65 -4.76 0.01
C THR A 108 -1.98 -4.11 -1.20
N LEU A 109 -0.86 -3.39 -1.01
CA LEU A 109 -0.09 -2.85 -2.13
C LEU A 109 0.41 -3.96 -3.08
N LYS A 110 1.03 -5.02 -2.56
CA LYS A 110 1.51 -6.15 -3.37
C LYS A 110 0.38 -6.81 -4.18
N TRP A 111 -0.83 -6.84 -3.63
CA TRP A 111 -1.99 -7.32 -4.36
C TRP A 111 -2.38 -6.36 -5.48
N GLN A 112 -2.44 -5.06 -5.20
CA GLN A 112 -2.78 -4.05 -6.21
C GLN A 112 -1.78 -4.04 -7.37
N LEU A 113 -0.48 -4.05 -7.08
CA LEU A 113 0.56 -4.12 -8.11
C LEU A 113 0.44 -5.38 -9.00
N LYS A 114 -0.04 -6.49 -8.43
CA LYS A 114 -0.32 -7.71 -9.21
C LYS A 114 -1.51 -7.52 -10.15
N ILE A 115 -2.58 -6.87 -9.68
CA ILE A 115 -3.74 -6.52 -10.51
C ILE A 115 -3.32 -5.56 -11.64
N ASP A 116 -2.48 -4.57 -11.34
CA ASP A 116 -1.99 -3.62 -12.34
C ASP A 116 -1.14 -4.33 -13.40
N ALA A 117 -0.23 -5.22 -12.98
CA ALA A 117 0.57 -6.04 -13.88
C ALA A 117 -0.30 -7.01 -14.73
N LEU A 118 -1.30 -7.66 -14.13
CA LEU A 118 -2.25 -8.50 -14.87
C LEU A 118 -3.06 -7.71 -15.90
N THR A 119 -3.45 -6.48 -15.54
CA THR A 119 -4.20 -5.59 -16.43
C THR A 119 -3.39 -5.24 -17.68
N VAL A 120 -2.10 -4.93 -17.49
CA VAL A 120 -1.18 -4.69 -18.60
C VAL A 120 -0.90 -5.96 -19.39
N TYR A 121 -0.73 -7.11 -18.74
CA TYR A 121 -0.57 -8.38 -19.43
C TYR A 121 -1.76 -8.66 -20.34
N LYS A 122 -2.99 -8.56 -19.81
CA LYS A 122 -4.21 -8.79 -20.58
C LYS A 122 -4.37 -7.84 -21.76
N SER A 123 -4.02 -6.56 -21.59
CA SER A 123 -4.11 -5.60 -22.71
C SER A 123 -3.12 -5.90 -23.83
N LEU A 124 -1.96 -6.49 -23.51
CA LEU A 124 -0.93 -6.85 -24.48
C LEU A 124 -1.16 -8.20 -25.17
N TYR A 125 -1.64 -9.20 -24.42
CA TYR A 125 -1.74 -10.59 -24.89
C TYR A 125 -3.18 -11.07 -25.15
N GLY A 126 -4.19 -10.31 -24.70
CA GLY A 126 -5.62 -10.61 -24.92
C GLY A 126 -6.27 -11.47 -23.84
N ASP A 127 -5.48 -12.16 -23.02
CA ASP A 127 -5.96 -13.03 -21.94
C ASP A 127 -5.14 -12.87 -20.66
N THR A 128 -5.46 -13.66 -19.64
CA THR A 128 -4.71 -13.72 -18.37
C THR A 128 -3.96 -15.03 -18.20
N TYR A 129 -3.71 -15.76 -19.30
CA TYR A 129 -2.89 -16.96 -19.32
C TYR A 129 -1.42 -16.55 -19.28
N VAL A 130 -0.88 -16.44 -18.05
CA VAL A 130 0.50 -15.99 -17.83
C VAL A 130 1.45 -17.19 -17.69
N PRO A 131 2.46 -17.36 -18.57
CA PRO A 131 3.48 -18.41 -18.43
C PRO A 131 4.18 -18.33 -17.08
N TYR A 132 4.47 -19.47 -16.44
CA TYR A 132 5.06 -19.51 -15.10
C TYR A 132 6.35 -18.69 -14.95
N LYS A 133 7.20 -18.70 -15.99
CA LYS A 133 8.49 -17.99 -16.03
C LYS A 133 8.37 -16.52 -16.44
N PHE A 134 7.18 -16.02 -16.73
CA PHE A 134 6.98 -14.64 -17.15
C PHE A 134 7.33 -13.68 -16.00
N VAL A 135 8.15 -12.68 -16.33
CA VAL A 135 8.59 -11.59 -15.46
C VAL A 135 8.30 -10.29 -16.19
N CYS A 136 7.69 -9.33 -15.50
CA CYS A 136 7.34 -8.04 -16.09
C CYS A 136 8.62 -7.33 -16.60
N PRO A 137 8.65 -6.89 -17.88
CA PRO A 137 9.68 -6.02 -18.41
C PRO A 137 9.81 -4.71 -17.61
N ALA A 138 11.02 -4.15 -17.58
CA ALA A 138 11.30 -2.87 -16.93
C ALA A 138 11.15 -1.68 -17.89
N GLU A 139 10.02 -1.64 -18.58
CA GLU A 139 9.72 -0.65 -19.61
C GLU A 139 8.21 -0.41 -19.73
N ALA A 140 7.83 0.66 -20.41
CA ALA A 140 6.43 0.93 -20.72
C ALA A 140 5.85 -0.22 -21.60
N PRO A 141 4.57 -0.60 -21.43
CA PRO A 141 3.53 0.06 -20.61
C PRO A 141 3.46 -0.43 -19.15
N TRP A 142 4.40 -1.25 -18.68
CA TRP A 142 4.39 -1.78 -17.32
C TRP A 142 4.60 -0.66 -16.29
N PRO A 143 3.76 -0.55 -15.24
CA PRO A 143 4.00 0.40 -14.16
C PRO A 143 5.35 0.13 -13.50
N ARG A 144 6.06 1.19 -13.12
CA ARG A 144 7.42 1.11 -12.57
C ARG A 144 7.53 0.14 -11.41
N ASP A 145 6.59 0.18 -10.48
CA ASP A 145 6.54 -0.69 -9.30
C ASP A 145 6.22 -2.17 -9.60
N THR A 146 5.87 -2.48 -10.85
CA THR A 146 5.67 -3.86 -11.33
C THR A 146 6.88 -4.39 -12.09
N TRP A 147 7.89 -3.57 -12.37
CA TRP A 147 9.08 -4.00 -13.11
C TRP A 147 9.80 -5.14 -12.41
N HIS A 148 10.21 -6.13 -13.20
CA HIS A 148 10.83 -7.37 -12.72
C HIS A 148 9.95 -8.20 -11.76
N ALA A 149 8.67 -7.87 -11.62
CA ALA A 149 7.76 -8.69 -10.82
C ALA A 149 7.59 -10.06 -11.49
N PRO A 150 7.72 -11.17 -10.74
CA PRO A 150 7.55 -12.53 -11.27
C PRO A 150 6.06 -12.86 -11.40
N LEU A 151 5.37 -12.18 -12.32
CA LEU A 151 3.92 -12.25 -12.47
C LEU A 151 3.44 -13.68 -12.75
N GLY A 152 4.17 -14.46 -13.56
CA GLY A 152 3.82 -15.87 -13.82
C GLY A 152 3.78 -16.73 -12.55
N LYS A 153 4.77 -16.57 -11.66
CA LYS A 153 4.79 -17.24 -10.35
C LYS A 153 3.63 -16.78 -9.46
N GLN A 154 3.30 -15.48 -9.49
CA GLN A 154 2.21 -14.92 -8.70
C GLN A 154 0.84 -15.44 -9.15
N VAL A 155 0.61 -15.56 -10.46
CA VAL A 155 -0.59 -16.16 -11.07
C VAL A 155 -0.68 -17.65 -10.72
N SER A 156 0.42 -18.39 -10.88
CA SER A 156 0.48 -19.81 -10.50
C SER A 156 0.11 -20.05 -9.03
N ASN A 157 0.52 -19.16 -8.12
CA ASN A 157 0.13 -19.27 -6.71
C ASN A 157 -1.37 -19.03 -6.47
N ILE A 158 -2.02 -18.13 -7.23
CA ILE A 158 -3.47 -17.92 -7.19
C ILE A 158 -4.19 -19.19 -7.64
N LEU A 159 -3.76 -19.75 -8.77
CA LEU A 159 -4.34 -20.98 -9.32
C LEU A 159 -4.15 -22.17 -8.37
N LYS A 160 -2.98 -22.31 -7.75
CA LYS A 160 -2.73 -23.35 -6.75
C LYS A 160 -3.69 -23.25 -5.57
N ASP A 161 -3.89 -22.06 -5.01
CA ASP A 161 -4.84 -21.83 -3.92
C ASP A 161 -6.27 -22.19 -4.36
N PHE A 162 -6.69 -21.73 -5.54
CA PHE A 162 -7.99 -22.05 -6.14
C PHE A 162 -8.20 -23.56 -6.32
N HIS A 163 -7.28 -24.28 -6.99
CA HIS A 163 -7.47 -25.70 -7.25
C HIS A 163 -7.36 -26.58 -6.01
N SER A 164 -6.52 -26.18 -5.03
CA SER A 164 -6.28 -26.94 -3.79
C SER A 164 -7.52 -27.11 -2.92
N SER A 165 -8.50 -26.21 -3.02
CA SER A 165 -9.64 -26.18 -2.11
C SER A 165 -10.97 -26.03 -2.84
N ARG A 166 -11.83 -27.05 -2.74
CA ARG A 166 -13.22 -26.96 -3.22
C ARG A 166 -13.95 -25.76 -2.61
N ARG A 167 -13.69 -25.46 -1.33
CA ARG A 167 -14.28 -24.30 -0.64
C ARG A 167 -13.91 -22.99 -1.33
N VAL A 168 -12.63 -22.81 -1.70
CA VAL A 168 -12.16 -21.61 -2.40
C VAL A 168 -12.82 -21.50 -3.77
N ARG A 169 -12.89 -22.60 -4.54
CA ARG A 169 -13.60 -22.59 -5.84
C ARG A 169 -15.06 -22.20 -5.70
N THR A 170 -15.79 -22.81 -4.77
CA THR A 170 -17.18 -22.45 -4.51
C THR A 170 -17.30 -20.99 -4.08
N GLN A 171 -16.38 -20.48 -3.25
CA GLN A 171 -16.40 -19.09 -2.81
C GLN A 171 -16.26 -18.11 -3.98
N VAL A 172 -15.32 -18.34 -4.90
CA VAL A 172 -15.08 -17.47 -6.06
C VAL A 172 -16.37 -17.24 -6.87
N PHE A 173 -17.16 -18.28 -7.10
CA PHE A 173 -18.36 -18.19 -7.95
C PHE A 173 -19.65 -17.80 -7.20
N ASN A 174 -19.71 -17.93 -5.87
CA ASN A 174 -20.94 -17.68 -5.10
C ASN A 174 -20.86 -16.43 -4.21
N ASN A 175 -19.71 -16.17 -3.59
CA ASN A 175 -19.51 -15.02 -2.71
C ASN A 175 -18.02 -14.62 -2.72
N PRO A 176 -17.55 -14.01 -3.83
CA PRO A 176 -16.14 -13.70 -3.99
C PRO A 176 -15.69 -12.68 -2.96
N THR A 177 -14.49 -12.89 -2.42
CA THR A 177 -13.77 -11.85 -1.68
C THR A 177 -13.48 -10.65 -2.58
N PRO A 178 -13.23 -9.44 -2.03
CA PRO A 178 -12.88 -8.27 -2.85
C PRO A 178 -11.70 -8.52 -3.82
N ARG A 179 -10.70 -9.30 -3.38
CA ARG A 179 -9.56 -9.72 -4.21
C ARG A 179 -9.99 -10.63 -5.36
N GLN A 180 -10.85 -11.62 -5.10
CA GLN A 180 -11.38 -12.49 -6.14
C GLN A 180 -12.28 -11.73 -7.11
N ALA A 181 -13.08 -10.77 -6.63
CA ALA A 181 -13.91 -9.92 -7.48
C ALA A 181 -13.08 -9.08 -8.46
N GLN A 182 -11.90 -8.60 -8.07
CA GLN A 182 -10.98 -7.91 -8.98
C GLN A 182 -10.45 -8.84 -10.09
N LEU A 183 -10.12 -10.09 -9.76
CA LEU A 183 -9.72 -11.08 -10.77
C LEU A 183 -10.88 -11.42 -11.73
N ILE A 184 -12.09 -11.58 -11.20
CA ILE A 184 -13.29 -11.81 -12.01
C ILE A 184 -13.53 -10.64 -12.96
N ALA A 185 -13.38 -9.40 -12.49
CA ALA A 185 -13.52 -8.20 -13.33
C ALA A 185 -12.45 -8.12 -14.44
N LEU A 186 -11.33 -8.83 -14.30
CA LEU A 186 -10.30 -8.97 -15.32
C LEU A 186 -10.52 -10.18 -16.24
N ASP A 187 -11.65 -10.87 -16.18
CA ASP A 187 -11.88 -12.16 -16.86
C ASP A 187 -10.70 -13.12 -16.63
N PHE A 188 -10.28 -13.25 -15.36
CA PHE A 188 -9.14 -14.09 -15.01
C PHE A 188 -9.38 -15.55 -15.38
N ASP A 189 -8.40 -16.16 -16.04
CA ASP A 189 -8.41 -17.57 -16.43
C ASP A 189 -8.10 -18.44 -15.21
N TRP A 190 -9.11 -19.16 -14.73
CA TRP A 190 -9.02 -20.04 -13.57
C TRP A 190 -8.61 -21.48 -13.92
N GLU A 191 -8.54 -21.83 -15.20
CA GLU A 191 -8.24 -23.20 -15.68
C GLU A 191 -6.82 -23.30 -16.26
N GLY A 192 -6.28 -22.17 -16.73
CA GLY A 192 -4.96 -22.05 -17.34
C GLY A 192 -3.79 -22.22 -16.36
N SER A 193 -3.42 -23.45 -16.02
CA SER A 193 -2.12 -23.70 -15.38
C SER A 193 -1.03 -23.68 -16.46
N GLY A 194 -0.10 -22.72 -16.40
CA GLY A 194 1.08 -22.60 -17.29
C GLY A 194 2.10 -23.74 -17.18
N TYR A 195 1.67 -24.95 -16.81
CA TYR A 195 2.42 -26.19 -16.94
C TYR A 195 2.15 -26.76 -18.34
N SER A 196 2.84 -26.20 -19.33
CA SER A 196 3.08 -26.81 -20.64
C SER A 196 4.58 -26.79 -20.89
#